data_AF-K1M0Z6-F1
#
_entry.id   AF-K1M0Z6-F1
#
_cell.length_a   1.000
_cell.length_b   1.000
_cell.length_c   1.000
_cell.angle_alpha   90.00
_cell.angle_beta   90.00
_cell.angle_gamma   90.00
#
_symmetry.space_group_name_H-M   'P 1'
#
loop_
_entity.id
_entity.type
_entity.pdbx_description
1 polymer ?
#
loop_
_entity_poly.entity_id
_entity_poly.type
_entity_poly.pdbx_seq_one_letter_code
_entity_poly.pdbx_strand_id
1 'polypeptide(L)'
;MKEFLRSFSYREILSSLFAAFMFVSLVFLFRNLSIVDSKYVVISLVILGPILLKHRFYLLEHKRRNRILGRLIHNLITAIFIFLLIGISLNLVNKFYEIGSYLNLIILSVFIVFLAEFALSLINLILSKVFKLSLW
;
A
#
# COMPACT_ATOMS: atom_id res chain seq x y z
N MET A 1 5.95 -13.65 -17.92
CA MET A 1 5.13 -12.45 -18.20
C MET A 1 3.72 -12.81 -18.68
N LYS A 2 3.55 -13.65 -19.72
CA LYS A 2 2.22 -14.13 -20.19
C LYS A 2 1.36 -14.81 -19.11
N GLU A 3 1.94 -15.67 -18.27
CA GLU A 3 1.21 -16.29 -17.14
C GLU A 3 0.83 -15.32 -16.01
N PHE A 4 1.43 -14.14 -15.99
CA PHE A 4 1.20 -13.11 -14.96
C PHE A 4 0.05 -12.18 -15.36
N LEU A 5 0.03 -11.73 -16.61
CA LEU A 5 -1.11 -11.01 -17.19
C LEU A 5 -2.38 -11.86 -17.17
N ARG A 6 -2.23 -13.20 -17.27
CA ARG A 6 -3.34 -14.16 -17.16
C ARG A 6 -3.82 -14.35 -15.71
N SER A 7 -2.98 -14.06 -14.71
CA SER A 7 -3.34 -14.11 -13.29
C SER A 7 -3.83 -12.78 -12.73
N PHE A 8 -3.73 -11.69 -13.51
CA PHE A 8 -4.25 -10.39 -13.14
C PHE A 8 -5.78 -10.44 -13.11
N SER A 9 -6.33 -10.72 -11.94
CA SER A 9 -7.75 -10.93 -11.76
C SER A 9 -8.42 -9.61 -11.38
N TYR A 10 -9.68 -9.45 -11.77
CA TYR A 10 -10.54 -8.35 -11.30
C TYR A 10 -10.52 -8.21 -9.76
N ARG A 11 -10.28 -9.31 -9.03
CA ARG A 11 -10.13 -9.31 -7.57
C ARG A 11 -8.92 -8.50 -7.08
N GLU A 12 -7.79 -8.52 -7.79
CA GLU A 12 -6.58 -7.73 -7.46
C GLU A 12 -6.82 -6.22 -7.63
N ILE A 13 -7.62 -5.85 -8.64
CA ILE A 13 -8.02 -4.46 -8.88
C ILE A 13 -8.96 -3.99 -7.77
N LEU A 14 -9.92 -4.82 -7.38
CA LEU A 14 -10.83 -4.53 -6.26
C LEU A 14 -10.09 -4.42 -4.92
N SER A 15 -9.14 -5.32 -4.65
CA SER A 15 -8.38 -5.31 -3.39
C SER A 15 -7.45 -4.11 -3.29
N SER A 16 -6.83 -3.69 -4.41
CA SER A 16 -6.06 -2.43 -4.47
C SER A 16 -6.95 -1.20 -4.32
N LEU A 17 -8.12 -1.18 -4.96
CA LEU A 17 -9.08 -0.09 -4.82
C LEU A 17 -9.58 0.04 -3.37
N PHE A 18 -9.93 -1.07 -2.73
CA PHE A 18 -10.38 -1.08 -1.33
C PHE A 18 -9.28 -0.61 -0.37
N ALA A 19 -8.03 -1.04 -0.57
CA ALA A 19 -6.89 -0.55 0.20
C ALA A 19 -6.67 0.95 0.02
N ALA A 20 -6.84 1.47 -1.20
CA ALA A 20 -6.75 2.90 -1.50
C ALA A 20 -7.86 3.71 -0.81
N PHE A 21 -9.11 3.23 -0.85
CA PHE A 21 -10.22 3.86 -0.13
C PHE A 21 -9.96 3.90 1.37
N MET A 22 -9.57 2.77 1.97
CA MET A 22 -9.23 2.70 3.40
C MET A 22 -8.13 3.70 3.77
N PHE A 23 -7.07 3.79 2.98
CA PHE A 23 -5.99 4.75 3.21
C PHE A 23 -6.50 6.19 3.20
N VAL A 24 -7.24 6.58 2.16
CA VAL A 24 -7.77 7.95 2.01
C VAL A 24 -8.76 8.27 3.13
N SER A 25 -9.67 7.35 3.46
CA SER A 25 -10.62 7.53 4.56
C SER A 25 -9.94 7.72 5.91
N LEU A 26 -8.88 6.95 6.20
CA LEU A 26 -8.10 7.13 7.42
C LEU A 26 -7.41 8.49 7.43
N VAL A 27 -6.78 8.91 6.33
CA VAL A 27 -6.14 10.24 6.20
C VAL A 27 -7.13 11.37 6.54
N PHE A 28 -8.35 11.32 5.97
CA PHE A 28 -9.38 12.33 6.24
C PHE A 28 -9.91 12.27 7.67
N LEU A 29 -10.20 11.08 8.19
CA LEU A 29 -10.67 10.88 9.56
C LEU A 29 -9.67 11.43 10.57
N PHE A 30 -8.37 11.16 10.38
CA PHE A 30 -7.34 11.66 11.28
C PHE A 30 -7.06 13.16 11.12
N ARG A 31 -7.23 13.75 9.92
CA ARG A 31 -7.17 15.21 9.77
C ARG A 31 -8.22 15.93 10.61
N ASN A 32 -9.39 15.30 10.80
CA ASN A 32 -10.50 15.85 11.58
C ASN A 32 -10.40 15.55 13.08
N LEU A 33 -9.58 14.57 13.49
CA LEU A 33 -9.32 14.29 14.90
C LEU A 33 -8.13 15.13 15.37
N SER A 34 -8.38 16.10 16.25
CA SER A 34 -7.35 16.93 16.90
C SER A 34 -6.56 16.13 17.95
N ILE A 35 -5.93 15.04 17.55
CA ILE A 35 -5.05 14.23 18.41
C ILE A 35 -3.66 14.85 18.32
N VAL A 36 -3.42 15.86 19.16
CA VAL A 36 -2.20 16.67 19.15
C VAL A 36 -0.98 15.88 19.66
N ASP A 37 -1.19 14.86 20.50
CA ASP A 37 -0.12 14.29 21.33
C ASP A 37 0.63 13.10 20.71
N SER A 38 0.15 12.49 19.62
CA SER A 38 0.86 11.36 18.99
C SER A 38 0.84 11.37 17.46
N LYS A 39 1.10 12.54 16.86
CA LYS A 39 1.17 12.71 15.39
C LYS A 39 1.96 11.59 14.68
N TYR A 40 3.09 11.15 15.25
CA TYR A 40 3.89 10.06 14.70
C TYR A 40 3.23 8.68 14.76
N VAL A 41 2.55 8.34 15.86
CA VAL A 41 1.83 7.06 16.02
C VAL A 41 0.67 7.00 15.03
N VAL A 42 -0.04 8.11 14.88
CA VAL A 42 -1.16 8.24 13.94
C VAL A 42 -0.70 8.13 12.50
N ILE A 43 0.38 8.84 12.11
CA ILE A 43 1.00 8.70 10.78
C ILE A 43 1.42 7.25 10.51
N SER A 44 2.00 6.58 11.52
CA SER A 44 2.40 5.18 11.40
C SER A 44 1.20 4.26 11.16
N LEU A 45 0.07 4.47 11.84
CA LEU A 45 -1.14 3.67 11.65
C LEU A 45 -1.78 3.89 10.26
N VAL A 46 -1.80 5.13 9.79
CA VAL A 46 -2.32 5.49 8.45
C VAL A 46 -1.52 4.81 7.35
N ILE A 47 -0.20 4.73 7.51
CA ILE A 47 0.68 4.09 6.54
C ILE A 47 0.58 2.57 6.69
N LEU A 48 0.78 2.02 7.90
CA LEU A 48 0.90 0.59 8.12
C LEU A 48 -0.42 -0.19 7.96
N GLY A 49 -1.56 0.38 8.37
CA GLY A 49 -2.84 -0.33 8.33
C GLY A 49 -3.24 -0.81 6.93
N PRO A 50 -3.29 0.09 5.94
CA PRO A 50 -3.57 -0.25 4.55
C PRO A 50 -2.53 -1.20 3.94
N ILE A 51 -1.26 -1.08 4.32
CA ILE A 51 -0.18 -1.96 3.87
C ILE A 51 -0.39 -3.40 4.39
N LEU A 52 -0.69 -3.56 5.67
CA LEU A 52 -0.92 -4.87 6.28
C LEU A 52 -2.17 -5.55 5.72
N LEU A 53 -3.27 -4.80 5.53
CA LEU A 53 -4.50 -5.31 4.92
C LEU A 53 -4.25 -5.79 3.50
N LYS A 54 -3.56 -4.97 2.71
CA LYS A 54 -3.17 -5.33 1.35
C LYS A 54 -2.31 -6.58 1.31
N HIS A 55 -1.31 -6.66 2.19
CA HIS A 55 -0.43 -7.82 2.25
C HIS A 55 -1.21 -9.11 2.61
N ARG A 56 -2.24 -9.00 3.47
CA ARG A 56 -3.14 -10.10 3.81
C ARG A 56 -4.04 -10.49 2.63
N PHE A 57 -4.59 -9.53 1.89
CA PHE A 57 -5.40 -9.80 0.70
C PHE A 57 -4.60 -10.53 -0.37
N TYR A 58 -3.36 -10.07 -0.64
CA TYR A 58 -2.48 -10.73 -1.60
C TYR A 58 -2.20 -12.20 -1.21
N LEU A 59 -1.97 -12.46 0.08
CA LEU A 59 -1.68 -13.80 0.59
C LEU A 59 -2.89 -14.75 0.41
N LEU A 60 -4.09 -14.25 0.66
CA LEU A 60 -5.35 -14.98 0.48
C LEU A 60 -5.66 -15.26 -1.01
N GLU A 61 -5.43 -14.29 -1.89
CA GLU A 61 -5.69 -14.44 -3.33
C GLU A 61 -4.75 -15.42 -4.02
N HIS A 62 -3.49 -15.48 -3.60
CA HIS A 62 -2.45 -16.23 -4.30
C HIS A 62 -2.09 -17.57 -3.65
N LYS A 63 -2.85 -18.04 -2.65
CA LYS A 63 -2.62 -19.32 -1.94
C LYS A 63 -1.13 -19.56 -1.60
N ARG A 64 -0.45 -18.53 -1.09
CA ARG A 64 0.99 -18.53 -0.74
C ARG A 64 2.01 -18.59 -1.90
N ARG A 65 1.62 -18.52 -3.19
CA ARG A 65 2.60 -18.33 -4.28
C ARG A 65 3.08 -16.89 -4.31
N ASN A 66 4.23 -16.68 -3.69
CA ASN A 66 4.76 -15.37 -3.43
C ASN A 66 5.50 -14.81 -4.66
N ARG A 67 4.82 -14.00 -5.49
CA ARG A 67 5.42 -13.39 -6.69
C ARG A 67 5.73 -11.92 -6.41
N ILE A 68 6.99 -11.61 -6.10
CA ILE A 68 7.49 -10.25 -5.82
C ILE A 68 7.02 -9.25 -6.89
N LEU A 69 7.18 -9.60 -8.17
CA LEU A 69 6.74 -8.75 -9.29
C LEU A 69 5.24 -8.38 -9.24
N GLY A 70 4.38 -9.30 -8.80
CA GLY A 70 2.94 -9.05 -8.72
C GLY A 70 2.59 -8.09 -7.60
N ARG A 71 3.28 -8.20 -6.47
CA ARG A 71 3.12 -7.27 -5.36
C ARG A 71 3.59 -5.87 -5.73
N LEU A 72 4.70 -5.75 -6.45
CA LEU A 72 5.18 -4.47 -6.96
C LEU A 72 4.15 -3.82 -7.92
N ILE A 73 3.58 -4.59 -8.84
CA ILE A 73 2.53 -4.10 -9.74
C ILE A 73 1.28 -3.69 -8.94
N HIS A 74 0.86 -4.51 -7.99
CA HIS A 74 -0.28 -4.20 -7.12
C HIS A 74 -0.03 -2.94 -6.28
N ASN A 75 1.20 -2.73 -5.77
CA ASN A 75 1.66 -1.49 -5.11
C ASN A 75 1.51 -0.28 -6.01
N LEU A 76 1.94 -0.40 -7.26
CA LEU A 76 1.83 0.67 -8.24
C LEU A 76 0.37 1.02 -8.55
N ILE A 77 -0.51 0.01 -8.74
CA ILE A 77 -1.94 0.25 -8.97
C ILE A 77 -2.61 0.90 -7.77
N THR A 78 -2.29 0.46 -6.55
CA THR A 78 -2.84 1.06 -5.33
C THR A 78 -2.42 2.53 -5.22
N ALA A 79 -1.17 2.86 -5.54
CA ALA A 79 -0.68 4.24 -5.54
C ALA A 79 -1.43 5.12 -6.55
N ILE A 80 -1.71 4.59 -7.75
CA ILE A 80 -2.51 5.27 -8.77
C ILE A 80 -3.93 5.54 -8.25
N PHE A 81 -4.58 4.56 -7.61
CA PHE A 81 -5.91 4.76 -7.04
C PHE A 81 -5.90 5.80 -5.91
N ILE A 82 -4.92 5.77 -5.02
CA ILE A 82 -4.78 6.78 -3.96
C ILE A 82 -4.64 8.18 -4.58
N PHE A 83 -3.79 8.33 -5.60
CA PHE A 83 -3.61 9.60 -6.30
C PHE A 83 -4.91 10.11 -6.92
N LEU A 84 -5.64 9.25 -7.64
CA LEU A 84 -6.93 9.60 -8.24
C LEU A 84 -7.97 10.00 -7.19
N LEU A 85 -8.12 9.21 -6.12
CA LEU A 85 -9.09 9.47 -5.06
C LEU A 85 -8.80 10.79 -4.33
N ILE A 86 -7.53 11.10 -4.04
CA ILE A 86 -7.14 12.36 -3.41
C ILE A 86 -7.40 13.53 -4.37
N GLY A 87 -7.03 13.40 -5.65
CA GLY A 87 -7.27 14.43 -6.65
C GLY A 87 -8.76 14.77 -6.78
N ILE A 88 -9.62 13.75 -6.88
CA ILE A 88 -11.08 13.92 -6.92
C ILE A 88 -11.57 14.58 -5.62
N SER A 89 -11.15 14.08 -4.46
CA SER A 89 -11.60 14.59 -3.16
C SER A 89 -11.22 16.06 -2.95
N LEU A 90 -10.00 16.46 -3.30
CA LEU A 90 -9.54 17.84 -3.18
C LEU A 90 -10.25 18.78 -4.17
N ASN A 91 -10.54 18.29 -5.38
CA ASN A 91 -11.29 19.06 -6.37
C ASN A 91 -12.73 19.32 -5.90
N LEU A 92 -13.39 18.33 -5.30
CA LEU A 92 -14.75 18.48 -4.74
C LEU A 92 -14.83 19.53 -3.62
N VAL A 93 -13.74 19.73 -2.88
CA VAL A 93 -13.67 20.69 -1.76
C VAL A 93 -13.00 22.01 -2.18
N ASN A 94 -12.71 22.22 -3.47
CA ASN A 94 -11.99 23.39 -4.00
C ASN A 94 -10.62 23.64 -3.33
N LYS A 95 -9.93 22.58 -2.90
CA LYS A 95 -8.60 22.60 -2.27
C LYS A 95 -7.52 21.92 -3.12
N PHE A 96 -7.71 21.90 -4.45
CA PHE A 96 -6.80 21.22 -5.37
C PHE A 96 -5.35 21.74 -5.30
N TYR A 97 -5.14 23.01 -4.93
CA TYR A 97 -3.80 23.57 -4.74
C TYR A 97 -2.97 22.86 -3.65
N GLU A 98 -3.61 22.14 -2.70
CA GLU A 98 -2.89 21.37 -1.66
C GLU A 98 -2.30 20.05 -2.22
N ILE A 99 -2.61 19.65 -3.46
CA ILE A 99 -2.27 18.32 -4.01
C ILE A 99 -0.77 18.00 -3.94
N GLY A 100 0.11 19.00 -4.07
CA GLY A 100 1.56 18.83 -3.96
C GLY A 100 1.99 18.30 -2.58
N SER A 101 1.37 18.77 -1.51
CA SER A 101 1.66 18.29 -0.15
C SER A 101 1.21 16.85 0.05
N TYR A 102 0.05 16.47 -0.50
CA TYR A 102 -0.44 15.09 -0.43
C TYR A 102 0.39 14.16 -1.31
N LEU A 103 0.86 14.63 -2.47
CA LEU A 103 1.75 13.88 -3.34
C LEU A 103 3.04 13.46 -2.63
N ASN A 104 3.65 14.34 -1.84
CA ASN A 104 4.83 14.00 -1.05
C ASN A 104 4.55 12.86 -0.05
N LEU A 105 3.38 12.88 0.61
CA LEU A 105 2.96 11.81 1.53
C LEU A 105 2.72 10.48 0.79
N ILE A 106 2.10 10.54 -0.40
CA ILE A 106 1.88 9.36 -1.25
C ILE A 106 3.23 8.76 -1.67
N ILE A 107 4.15 9.58 -2.19
CA ILE A 107 5.50 9.14 -2.60
C ILE A 107 6.23 8.49 -1.42
N LEU A 108 6.22 9.14 -0.26
CA LEU A 108 6.82 8.59 0.96
C LEU A 108 6.21 7.24 1.35
N SER A 109 4.87 7.14 1.33
CA SER A 109 4.18 5.90 1.68
C SER A 109 4.50 4.76 0.71
N VAL A 110 4.54 5.02 -0.60
CA VAL A 110 4.96 4.05 -1.62
C VAL A 110 6.40 3.63 -1.40
N PHE A 111 7.30 4.60 -1.16
CA PHE A 111 8.71 4.31 -0.91
C PHE A 111 8.92 3.42 0.31
N ILE A 112 8.21 3.69 1.42
CA ILE A 112 8.23 2.85 2.63
C ILE A 112 7.74 1.43 2.33
N VAL A 113 6.68 1.26 1.54
CA VAL A 113 6.18 -0.06 1.13
C VAL A 113 7.21 -0.83 0.32
N PHE A 114 7.85 -0.17 -0.65
CA PHE A 114 8.91 -0.77 -1.46
C PHE A 114 10.11 -1.19 -0.60
N LEU A 115 10.53 -0.34 0.34
CA LEU A 115 11.58 -0.65 1.32
C LEU A 115 11.21 -1.86 2.19
N ALA A 116 9.98 -1.91 2.68
CA ALA A 116 9.50 -3.03 3.50
C ALA A 116 9.47 -4.35 2.72
N GLU A 117 8.98 -4.34 1.47
CA GLU A 117 9.00 -5.50 0.57
C GLU A 117 10.43 -5.96 0.27
N PHE A 118 11.34 -5.02 0.04
CA PHE A 118 12.75 -5.31 -0.20
C PHE A 118 13.41 -5.92 1.03
N ALA A 119 13.22 -5.32 2.22
CA ALA A 119 13.75 -5.83 3.48
C ALA A 119 13.23 -7.25 3.78
N LEU A 120 11.92 -7.48 3.63
CA LEU A 120 11.32 -8.81 3.82
C LEU A 120 11.85 -9.85 2.82
N SER A 121 12.05 -9.46 1.56
CA SER A 121 12.66 -10.34 0.55
C SER A 121 14.12 -10.67 0.88
N LEU A 122 14.88 -9.69 1.36
CA LEU A 122 16.27 -9.88 1.77
C LEU A 122 16.38 -10.81 2.98
N ILE A 123 15.54 -10.61 3.99
CA ILE A 123 15.48 -11.47 5.18
C ILE A 123 15.12 -12.91 4.78
N ASN A 124 14.15 -13.10 3.88
CA ASN A 124 13.79 -14.43 3.41
C ASN A 124 14.92 -15.11 2.60
N LEU A 125 15.67 -14.34 1.82
CA LEU A 125 16.84 -14.85 1.10
C LEU A 125 17.95 -15.30 2.05
N ILE A 126 18.18 -14.55 3.13
CA ILE A 126 19.14 -14.91 4.19
C ILE A 126 18.67 -16.17 4.92
N LEU A 127 17.41 -16.22 5.36
CA LEU A 127 16.86 -17.37 6.08
C LEU A 127 16.89 -18.65 5.25
N SER A 128 16.53 -18.56 3.97
CA SER A 128 16.53 -19.72 3.08
C SER A 128 17.94 -20.23 2.77
N LYS A 129 18.92 -19.34 2.56
CA LYS A 129 20.31 -19.74 2.30
C LYS A 129 21.05 -20.23 3.54
N VAL A 130 20.87 -19.58 4.67
CA VAL A 130 21.66 -19.84 5.88
C VAL A 130 21.01 -20.91 6.76
N PHE A 131 19.70 -20.81 6.96
CA PHE A 131 18.99 -21.66 7.93
C PHE A 131 18.14 -22.75 7.28
N LYS A 132 18.05 -22.79 5.93
CA LYS A 132 17.06 -23.61 5.18
C LYS A 132 15.62 -23.41 5.67
N LEU A 133 15.38 -22.28 6.34
CA LEU A 133 14.07 -21.88 6.82
C LEU A 133 13.48 -20.90 5.81
N SER A 134 12.20 -21.07 5.49
CA SER A 134 11.48 -20.10 4.68
C SER A 134 10.52 -19.35 5.59
N LEU A 135 10.51 -18.01 5.49
CA LEU A 135 9.41 -17.21 6.05
C LEU A 135 8.10 -17.43 5.29
N TRP A 136 8.14 -18.16 4.16
CA TRP A 136 7.04 -18.30 3.18
C TRP A 136 6.85 -19.73 2.67
#